data_AF-A0A7K4FBN5-F1
#
_entry.id   AF-A0A7K4FBN5-F1
#
_cell.length_a   1.000
_cell.length_b   1.000
_cell.length_c   1.000
_cell.angle_alpha   90.00
_cell.angle_beta   90.00
_cell.angle_gamma   90.00
#
_symmetry.space_group_name_H-M   'P 1'
#
loop_
_entity.id
_entity.type
_entity.pdbx_description
1 polymer ?
#
loop_
_entity_poly.entity_id
_entity_poly.type
_entity_poly.pdbx_seq_one_letter_code
_entity_poly.pdbx_strand_id
1 'polypeptide(L)'
;KGDPPFIIVSHICSTRIPYKTAGKENVADRPEIERELRLGLQYLSRKLAAYMSKRGQADMAKKRANLYAKYIPLIAEFCTELSGKKKEPDYKKVLEIESIDETKKPVEEENKVENK
;
A
#
# COMPACT_ATOMS: atom_id res chain seq x y z
N LYS A 1 12.11 9.99 -10.48
CA LYS A 1 11.87 8.54 -10.68
C LYS A 1 13.00 7.83 -9.94
N GLY A 2 12.92 7.81 -8.62
CA GLY A 2 13.93 7.17 -7.77
C GLY A 2 13.44 5.77 -7.44
N ASP A 3 14.33 4.79 -7.46
CA ASP A 3 13.99 3.45 -7.05
C ASP A 3 13.43 3.49 -5.62
N PRO A 4 12.28 2.85 -5.34
CA PRO A 4 11.75 2.81 -3.99
C PRO A 4 12.81 2.18 -3.07
N PRO A 5 13.13 2.79 -1.92
CA PRO A 5 14.12 2.24 -1.02
C PRO A 5 13.63 0.87 -0.53
N PHE A 6 14.32 -0.18 -0.95
CA PHE A 6 13.97 -1.56 -0.63
C PHE A 6 15.18 -2.25 -0.03
N ILE A 7 15.00 -2.85 1.14
CA ILE A 7 16.05 -3.52 1.89
C ILE A 7 15.57 -4.93 2.19
N ILE A 8 16.38 -5.92 1.82
CA ILE A 8 16.16 -7.32 2.17
C ILE A 8 17.25 -7.71 3.16
N VAL A 9 16.85 -8.17 4.34
CA VAL A 9 17.75 -8.74 5.33
C VAL A 9 17.38 -10.21 5.49
N SER A 10 18.38 -11.08 5.42
CA SER A 10 18.21 -12.51 5.67
C SER A 10 19.13 -12.93 6.81
N HIS A 11 18.61 -13.76 7.71
CA HIS A 11 19.35 -14.32 8.83
C HIS A 11 19.31 -15.84 8.74
N ILE A 12 20.47 -16.48 8.79
CA ILE A 12 20.62 -17.93 8.70
C ILE A 12 21.28 -18.39 10.01
N CYS A 13 20.58 -19.25 10.76
CA CYS A 13 21.08 -19.82 12.00
C CYS A 13 21.09 -21.36 11.90
N SER A 14 22.20 -21.99 12.25
CA SER A 14 22.34 -23.44 12.30
C SER A 14 23.51 -23.82 13.23
N THR A 15 23.52 -25.06 13.74
CA THR A 15 24.62 -25.60 14.55
C THR A 15 25.94 -25.65 13.77
N ARG A 16 25.86 -25.88 12.46
CA ARG A 16 27.00 -25.86 11.53
C ARG A 16 26.60 -25.20 10.23
N ILE A 17 26.98 -23.93 10.08
CA ILE A 17 26.71 -23.16 8.87
C ILE A 17 27.71 -23.56 7.77
N PRO A 18 27.23 -23.95 6.58
CA PRO A 18 28.12 -24.30 5.48
C PRO A 18 28.64 -23.02 4.82
N TYR A 19 29.89 -22.65 5.09
CA TYR A 19 30.55 -21.51 4.44
C TYR A 19 31.31 -21.95 3.17
N LYS A 20 31.41 -21.04 2.20
CA LYS A 20 32.12 -21.26 0.92
C LYS A 20 33.63 -21.10 1.06
N THR A 21 34.07 -20.21 1.95
CA THR A 21 35.49 -19.92 2.24
C THR A 21 35.77 -20.04 3.74
N ALA A 22 37.04 -20.25 4.10
CA ALA A 22 37.47 -20.27 5.50
C ALA A 22 37.23 -18.95 6.24
N GLY A 23 37.18 -17.83 5.51
CA GLY A 23 36.89 -16.49 6.04
C GLY A 23 35.44 -16.27 6.48
N LYS A 24 34.51 -17.21 6.18
CA LYS A 24 33.09 -17.16 6.61
C LYS A 24 32.30 -15.94 6.11
N GLU A 25 32.74 -15.28 5.06
CA GLU A 25 32.05 -14.13 4.46
C GLU A 25 30.85 -14.57 3.62
N ASN A 26 30.96 -15.74 2.99
CA ASN A 26 29.97 -16.25 2.05
C ASN A 26 29.42 -17.60 2.50
N VAL A 27 28.10 -17.75 2.45
CA VAL A 27 27.40 -19.03 2.66
C VAL A 27 27.52 -19.88 1.39
N ALA A 28 27.64 -21.19 1.54
CA ALA A 28 27.74 -22.12 0.42
C ALA A 28 26.37 -22.36 -0.23
N ASP A 29 26.39 -22.60 -1.55
CA ASP A 29 25.21 -22.81 -2.40
C ASP A 29 24.63 -24.22 -2.18
N ARG A 30 23.97 -24.43 -1.04
CA ARG A 30 23.28 -25.67 -0.71
C ARG A 30 21.84 -25.61 -1.21
N PRO A 31 21.35 -26.65 -1.93
CA PRO A 31 20.03 -26.63 -2.54
C PRO A 31 18.91 -26.50 -1.49
N GLU A 32 19.12 -26.98 -0.28
CA GLU A 32 18.15 -26.87 0.82
C GLU A 32 18.01 -25.40 1.30
N ILE A 33 19.13 -24.69 1.45
CA ILE A 33 19.16 -23.29 1.91
C ILE A 33 18.58 -22.38 0.83
N GLU A 34 18.98 -22.59 -0.43
CA GLU A 34 18.49 -21.81 -1.55
C GLU A 34 16.97 -21.96 -1.71
N ARG A 35 16.46 -23.20 -1.57
CA ARG A 35 15.02 -23.47 -1.63
C ARG A 35 14.27 -22.71 -0.54
N GLU A 36 14.76 -22.73 0.69
CA GLU A 36 14.08 -22.09 1.80
C GLU A 36 14.12 -20.56 1.71
N LEU A 37 15.27 -19.98 1.36
CA LEU A 37 15.41 -18.54 1.14
C LEU A 37 14.47 -18.06 0.02
N ARG A 38 14.40 -18.82 -1.09
CA ARG A 38 13.51 -18.51 -2.21
C ARG A 38 12.04 -18.55 -1.81
N LEU A 39 11.61 -19.59 -1.09
CA LEU A 39 10.23 -19.70 -0.62
C LEU A 39 9.88 -18.59 0.38
N GLY A 40 10.76 -18.29 1.32
CA GLY A 40 10.61 -17.19 2.27
C GLY A 40 10.49 -15.84 1.58
N LEU A 41 11.37 -15.55 0.62
CA LEU A 41 11.33 -14.30 -0.14
C LEU A 41 10.04 -14.19 -0.97
N GLN A 42 9.60 -15.28 -1.62
CA GLN A 42 8.34 -15.29 -2.38
C GLN A 42 7.13 -15.04 -1.49
N TYR A 43 7.12 -15.61 -0.28
CA TYR A 43 6.06 -15.39 0.70
C TYR A 43 5.99 -13.91 1.13
N LEU A 44 7.12 -13.32 1.47
CA LEU A 44 7.21 -11.89 1.84
C LEU A 44 6.83 -10.98 0.67
N SER A 45 7.28 -11.32 -0.55
CA SER A 45 6.96 -10.56 -1.77
C SER A 45 5.46 -10.53 -2.05
N ARG A 46 4.74 -11.65 -1.84
CA ARG A 46 3.27 -11.68 -1.99
C ARG A 46 2.57 -10.77 -0.99
N LYS A 47 3.01 -10.77 0.28
CA LYS A 47 2.45 -9.86 1.30
C LYS A 47 2.70 -8.40 0.94
N LEU A 48 3.92 -8.08 0.50
CA LEU A 48 4.27 -6.73 0.08
C LEU A 48 3.44 -6.27 -1.12
N ALA A 49 3.24 -7.14 -2.12
CA ALA A 49 2.43 -6.83 -3.30
C ALA A 49 0.97 -6.53 -2.92
N ALA A 50 0.38 -7.31 -2.02
CA ALA A 50 -0.98 -7.06 -1.52
C ALA A 50 -1.07 -5.71 -0.79
N TYR A 51 -0.10 -5.39 0.06
CA TYR A 51 -0.04 -4.10 0.76
C TYR A 51 0.08 -2.91 -0.22
N MET A 52 0.98 -3.01 -1.20
CA MET A 52 1.16 -1.96 -2.20
C MET A 52 -0.08 -1.76 -3.07
N SER A 53 -0.77 -2.85 -3.45
CA SER A 53 -2.04 -2.76 -4.17
C SER A 53 -3.11 -2.04 -3.36
N LYS A 54 -3.27 -2.38 -2.07
CA LYS A 54 -4.23 -1.71 -1.17
C LYS A 54 -3.94 -0.21 -1.03
N ARG A 55 -2.66 0.16 -0.93
CA ARG A 55 -2.22 1.56 -0.86
C ARG A 55 -2.45 2.30 -2.17
N GLY A 56 -2.13 1.68 -3.31
CA GLY A 56 -2.39 2.26 -4.64
C GLY A 56 -3.88 2.52 -4.89
N GLN A 57 -4.76 1.62 -4.45
CA GLN A 57 -6.21 1.84 -4.52
C GLN A 57 -6.67 3.01 -3.65
N ALA A 58 -6.12 3.14 -2.43
CA ALA A 58 -6.43 4.26 -1.55
C ALA A 58 -5.97 5.60 -2.16
N ASP A 59 -4.77 5.64 -2.74
CA ASP A 59 -4.24 6.84 -3.40
C ASP A 59 -5.07 7.22 -4.64
N MET A 60 -5.54 6.22 -5.40
CA MET A 60 -6.42 6.44 -6.55
C MET A 60 -7.79 6.98 -6.12
N ALA A 61 -8.39 6.43 -5.06
CA ALA A 61 -9.64 6.92 -4.50
C ALA A 61 -9.51 8.38 -4.04
N LYS A 62 -8.42 8.73 -3.34
CA LYS A 62 -8.12 10.11 -2.93
C LYS A 62 -7.98 11.05 -4.12
N LYS A 63 -7.26 10.63 -5.17
CA LYS A 63 -7.14 11.42 -6.41
C LYS A 63 -8.50 11.65 -7.06
N ARG A 64 -9.37 10.64 -7.07
CA ARG A 64 -10.71 10.73 -7.64
C ARG A 64 -11.61 11.67 -6.84
N ALA A 65 -11.63 11.54 -5.51
CA ALA A 65 -12.38 12.44 -4.63
C ALA A 65 -11.92 13.90 -4.78
N ASN A 66 -10.60 14.14 -4.82
CA ASN A 66 -10.05 15.47 -5.08
C ASN A 66 -10.45 16.05 -6.45
N LEU A 67 -10.65 15.19 -7.45
CA LEU A 67 -11.12 15.60 -8.77
C LEU A 67 -12.60 16.01 -8.71
N TYR A 68 -13.44 15.19 -8.08
CA TYR A 68 -14.86 15.46 -7.94
C TYR A 68 -15.14 16.71 -7.11
N ALA A 69 -14.40 16.92 -6.01
CA ALA A 69 -14.47 18.14 -5.22
C ALA A 69 -14.28 19.41 -6.06
N LYS A 70 -13.45 19.35 -7.12
CA LYS A 70 -13.22 20.48 -8.02
C LYS A 70 -14.32 20.65 -9.05
N TYR A 71 -14.83 19.57 -9.66
CA TYR A 71 -15.77 19.67 -10.78
C TYR A 71 -17.25 19.70 -10.39
N ILE A 72 -17.63 19.09 -9.26
CA ILE A 72 -19.03 19.06 -8.81
C ILE A 72 -19.64 20.48 -8.69
N PRO A 73 -18.96 21.49 -8.13
CA PRO A 73 -19.49 22.85 -8.08
C PRO A 73 -19.73 23.46 -9.46
N LEU A 74 -18.78 23.28 -10.41
CA LEU A 74 -18.94 23.79 -11.77
C LEU A 74 -20.11 23.12 -12.50
N ILE A 75 -20.29 21.81 -12.32
CA ILE A 75 -21.41 21.09 -12.92
C ILE A 75 -22.74 21.61 -12.35
N ALA A 76 -22.80 21.86 -11.04
CA ALA A 76 -23.98 22.42 -10.40
C ALA A 76 -24.34 23.81 -10.97
N GLU A 77 -23.34 24.67 -11.18
CA GLU A 77 -23.50 26.01 -11.78
C GLU A 77 -24.06 25.91 -13.20
N PHE A 78 -23.39 25.17 -14.09
CA PHE A 78 -23.82 25.03 -15.49
C PHE A 78 -25.18 24.36 -15.65
N CYS A 79 -25.49 23.35 -14.83
CA CYS A 79 -26.82 22.72 -14.84
C CYS A 79 -27.92 23.68 -14.37
N THR A 80 -27.61 24.57 -13.43
CA THR A 80 -28.56 25.57 -12.92
C THR A 80 -28.87 26.63 -13.99
N GLU A 81 -27.82 27.10 -14.67
CA GLU A 81 -27.91 28.02 -15.81
C GLU A 81 -28.75 27.40 -16.95
N LEU A 82 -28.41 26.17 -17.37
CA LEU A 82 -29.11 25.47 -18.45
C LEU A 82 -30.59 25.21 -18.12
N SER A 83 -30.87 24.86 -16.86
CA SER A 83 -32.24 24.56 -16.42
C SER A 83 -33.11 25.82 -16.22
N GLY A 84 -32.54 27.02 -16.31
CA GLY A 84 -33.26 28.28 -16.04
C GLY A 84 -33.81 28.39 -14.60
N LYS A 85 -33.30 27.57 -13.68
CA LYS A 85 -33.73 27.56 -12.27
C LYS A 85 -32.82 28.50 -11.47
N LYS A 86 -33.35 29.18 -10.46
CA LYS A 86 -32.58 30.11 -9.60
C LYS A 86 -31.81 29.44 -8.46
N LYS A 87 -32.10 28.17 -8.14
CA LYS A 87 -31.55 27.49 -6.97
C LYS A 87 -30.58 26.41 -7.43
N GLU A 88 -29.33 26.54 -7.00
CA GLU A 88 -28.31 25.53 -7.19
C GLU A 88 -28.72 24.21 -6.50
N PRO A 89 -28.45 23.06 -7.13
CA PRO A 89 -28.65 21.76 -6.49
C PRO A 89 -27.71 21.62 -5.29
N ASP A 90 -28.21 20.99 -4.21
CA ASP A 90 -27.46 20.78 -2.97
C ASP A 90 -26.38 19.70 -3.17
N TYR A 91 -25.22 20.11 -3.64
CA TYR A 91 -24.08 19.22 -3.92
C TYR A 91 -23.25 18.90 -2.67
N LYS A 92 -23.49 19.58 -1.55
CA LYS A 92 -22.72 19.37 -0.30
C LYS A 92 -22.93 17.96 0.26
N LYS A 93 -24.15 17.44 0.15
CA LYS A 93 -24.49 16.07 0.56
C LYS A 93 -23.72 15.01 -0.24
N VAL A 94 -23.45 15.26 -1.51
CA VAL A 94 -22.71 14.33 -2.37
C VAL A 94 -21.23 14.30 -1.98
N LEU A 95 -20.67 15.46 -1.60
CA LEU A 95 -19.29 15.58 -1.16
C LEU A 95 -19.03 14.96 0.22
N GLU A 96 -20.00 15.03 1.13
CA GLU A 96 -19.94 14.40 2.47
C GLU A 96 -20.00 12.87 2.44
N ILE A 97 -20.68 12.28 1.46
CA ILE A 97 -20.76 10.82 1.34
C ILE A 97 -19.39 10.22 0.97
N GLU A 98 -18.58 10.93 0.18
CA GLU A 98 -17.24 10.45 -0.22
C GLU A 98 -16.20 10.51 0.91
N SER A 99 -16.33 11.41 1.88
CA SER A 99 -15.39 11.52 3.00
C SER A 99 -15.62 10.46 4.10
N ILE A 100 -16.82 9.92 4.22
CA ILE A 100 -17.15 8.89 5.23
C ILE A 100 -16.45 7.55 4.95
N ASP A 101 -16.16 7.24 3.68
CA ASP A 101 -15.49 5.98 3.27
C ASP A 101 -14.01 5.91 3.73
N GLU A 102 -13.42 7.04 4.16
CA GLU A 102 -12.07 7.05 4.76
C GLU A 102 -12.03 6.46 6.19
N THR A 103 -13.13 6.49 6.94
CA THR A 103 -13.15 6.09 8.36
C THR A 103 -13.33 4.59 8.60
N LYS A 104 -13.61 3.79 7.57
CA LYS A 104 -14.01 2.37 7.73
C LYS A 104 -12.92 1.32 7.45
N LYS A 105 -11.65 1.73 7.29
CA LYS A 105 -10.52 0.78 7.34
C LYS A 105 -9.90 0.83 8.74
N PRO A 106 -10.29 -0.07 9.67
CA PRO A 106 -9.60 -0.15 10.94
C PRO A 106 -8.13 -0.45 10.67
N VAL A 107 -7.30 0.39 11.27
CA VAL A 107 -5.93 0.09 11.65
C VAL A 107 -6.05 -1.07 12.64
N GLU A 108 -6.04 -2.30 12.15
CA GLU A 108 -5.73 -3.44 13.00
C GLU A 108 -4.24 -3.35 13.31
N GLU A 109 -4.00 -2.89 14.53
CA GLU A 109 -2.76 -3.02 15.27
C GLU A 109 -2.24 -4.46 15.17
N GLU A 110 -1.09 -4.66 14.54
CA GLU A 110 -0.25 -5.83 14.81
C GLU A 110 1.03 -5.36 15.48
N ASN A 111 0.92 -5.27 16.80
CA ASN A 111 1.87 -5.71 17.82
C ASN A 111 3.32 -5.19 17.74
N LYS A 112 3.63 -4.29 18.69
CA LYS A 112 4.95 -4.17 19.30
C LYS A 112 5.51 -5.57 19.57
N VAL A 113 6.49 -6.00 18.79
CA VAL A 113 7.39 -7.08 19.21
C VAL A 113 8.28 -6.44 20.27
N GLU A 114 7.95 -6.70 21.54
CA GLU A 114 8.84 -6.45 22.67
C GLU A 114 10.15 -7.20 22.44
N ASN A 115 11.25 -6.45 22.34
CA ASN A 115 12.59 -7.00 22.54
C ASN A 115 12.72 -7.40 24.02
N LYS A 116 13.05 -8.67 24.27
CA LYS A 116 13.61 -9.16 25.52
C LYS A 116 14.93 -9.85 25.21
#